data_AF-A0A536NP43-F1
#
_entry.id   AF-A0A536NP43-F1
#
_cell.length_a   1.000
_cell.length_b   1.000
_cell.length_c   1.000
_cell.angle_alpha   90.00
_cell.angle_beta   90.00
_cell.angle_gamma   90.00
#
_symmetry.space_group_name_H-M   'P 1'
#
loop_
_entity.id
_entity.type
_entity.pdbx_description
1 polymer ?
#
loop_
_entity_poly.entity_id
_entity_poly.type
_entity_poly.pdbx_seq_one_letter_code
_entity_poly.pdbx_strand_id
1 'polypeptide(L)'
;MVAGFEPRGHCHLLLSGRSAQSLNNQIAAQQALIAQTKAKIVQLDRDIRFKQAELTRLQADVAVRDQLLDQRMRYVDGHGPMNYVELVLTASSFNDLVNRMMAAQQIAASDRKLLDVLAVEHTQVTSAQADLAVQRSQVSALLLQQQAEEADLEKNKKTQQAAIGLAAQLEVQLQGQYAELVAQRAAIDAQVAALARQYDAAAVKAGGGSGVFEWPEPGCGFGCISQGFGCSTFYLEIYDAACPYPHRIHTGVDIAGPYGTQIVAADTGVVYLYPGSVGYGNMVLMVHGNGYSTVYGHLAGYAPGLRSGMIVARGTTIAFEGSTGWSTGPHLHFEVRVYNQYRDPCIWLGC
;
A
#
# COMPACT_ATOMS: atom_id res chain seq x y z
N MET A 1 -13.19 -0.45 23.68
CA MET A 1 -12.75 -0.87 22.32
C MET A 1 -11.35 -0.33 22.11
N VAL A 2 -10.33 -1.08 22.56
CA VAL A 2 -8.92 -0.74 22.32
C VAL A 2 -8.42 -1.74 21.30
N ALA A 3 -8.00 -1.23 20.15
CA ALA A 3 -7.52 -2.03 19.03
C ALA A 3 -6.24 -2.78 19.44
N GLY A 4 -6.22 -4.10 19.19
CA GLY A 4 -5.10 -4.97 19.50
C GLY A 4 -3.79 -4.52 18.83
N PHE A 5 -2.75 -4.37 19.65
CA PHE A 5 -1.37 -4.17 19.24
C PHE A 5 -0.75 -5.51 18.81
N GLU A 6 -1.05 -5.93 17.58
CA GLU A 6 -0.21 -6.91 16.88
C GLU A 6 1.19 -6.29 16.64
N PRO A 7 2.23 -7.08 16.32
CA PRO A 7 3.24 -6.62 15.38
C PRO A 7 2.58 -6.60 14.00
N ARG A 8 1.59 -5.71 13.81
CA ARG A 8 1.00 -5.40 12.50
C ARG A 8 2.04 -4.74 11.62
N GLY A 9 3.21 -4.40 12.16
CA GLY A 9 4.41 -4.07 11.41
C GLY A 9 4.94 -5.20 10.50
N HIS A 10 4.32 -6.38 10.43
CA HIS A 10 4.59 -7.33 9.34
C HIS A 10 3.37 -7.50 8.42
N CYS A 11 2.15 -7.73 8.91
CA CYS A 11 1.00 -7.88 8.01
C CYS A 11 0.54 -6.55 7.38
N HIS A 12 0.53 -5.47 8.16
CA HIS A 12 0.24 -4.12 7.65
C HIS A 12 1.41 -3.56 6.84
N LEU A 13 2.65 -3.92 7.16
CA LEU A 13 3.86 -3.57 6.39
C LEU A 13 3.97 -4.40 5.09
N LEU A 14 3.48 -5.64 5.07
CA LEU A 14 3.37 -6.47 3.88
C LEU A 14 2.19 -6.03 3.00
N LEU A 15 1.07 -5.60 3.59
CA LEU A 15 -0.07 -5.04 2.86
C LEU A 15 0.21 -3.62 2.34
N SER A 16 0.86 -2.76 3.14
CA SER A 16 1.33 -1.43 2.74
C SER A 16 2.52 -1.52 1.79
N GLY A 17 3.39 -2.51 1.97
CA GLY A 17 4.49 -2.82 1.06
C GLY A 17 3.97 -3.33 -0.29
N ARG A 18 2.98 -4.23 -0.30
CA ARG A 18 2.32 -4.69 -1.54
C ARG A 18 1.51 -3.58 -2.21
N SER A 19 0.84 -2.72 -1.47
CA SER A 19 0.11 -1.57 -2.05
C SER A 19 1.07 -0.50 -2.57
N ALA A 20 2.18 -0.22 -1.87
CA ALA A 20 3.23 0.68 -2.33
C ALA A 20 3.99 0.11 -3.54
N GLN A 21 4.26 -1.19 -3.58
CA GLN A 21 4.84 -1.88 -4.73
C GLN A 21 3.88 -1.84 -5.93
N SER A 22 2.59 -2.07 -5.70
CA SER A 22 1.55 -1.95 -6.73
C SER A 22 1.49 -0.53 -7.29
N LEU A 23 1.50 0.49 -6.43
CA LEU A 23 1.48 1.89 -6.83
C LEU A 23 2.77 2.31 -7.57
N ASN A 24 3.93 1.80 -7.14
CA ASN A 24 5.20 1.97 -7.86
C ASN A 24 5.15 1.39 -9.27
N ASN A 25 4.64 0.17 -9.40
CA ASN A 25 4.49 -0.48 -10.70
C ASN A 25 3.51 0.28 -11.60
N GLN A 26 2.41 0.81 -11.04
CA GLN A 26 1.45 1.64 -11.77
C GLN A 26 2.08 2.96 -12.24
N ILE A 27 2.81 3.66 -11.38
CA ILE A 27 3.54 4.89 -11.72
C ILE A 27 4.57 4.63 -12.83
N ALA A 28 5.35 3.55 -12.72
CA ALA A 28 6.33 3.19 -13.73
C ALA A 28 5.66 2.85 -15.08
N ALA A 29 4.56 2.09 -15.07
CA ALA A 29 3.79 1.78 -16.26
C ALA A 29 3.21 3.04 -16.91
N GLN A 30 2.66 3.96 -16.11
CA GLN A 30 2.12 5.23 -16.60
C GLN A 30 3.22 6.13 -17.19
N GLN A 31 4.41 6.18 -16.56
CA GLN A 31 5.56 6.89 -17.13
C GLN A 31 6.02 6.30 -18.46
N ALA A 32 6.05 4.98 -18.60
CA ALA A 32 6.39 4.30 -19.84
C ALA A 32 5.36 4.59 -20.94
N LEU A 33 4.07 4.62 -20.60
CA LEU A 33 2.99 4.97 -21.54
C LEU A 33 3.15 6.41 -22.03
N ILE A 34 3.36 7.38 -21.14
CA ILE A 34 3.58 8.79 -21.50
C ILE A 34 4.80 8.91 -22.42
N ALA A 35 5.90 8.19 -22.13
CA ALA A 35 7.09 8.19 -22.99
C ALA A 35 6.79 7.63 -24.39
N GLN A 36 6.00 6.55 -24.48
CA GLN A 36 5.56 5.98 -25.74
C GLN A 36 4.66 6.95 -26.53
N THR A 37 3.70 7.60 -25.86
CA THR A 37 2.81 8.60 -26.46
C THR A 37 3.62 9.78 -27.01
N LYS A 38 4.59 10.29 -26.26
CA LYS A 38 5.52 11.33 -26.72
C LYS A 38 6.29 10.90 -27.97
N ALA A 39 6.82 9.68 -28.00
CA ALA A 39 7.53 9.15 -29.15
C ALA A 39 6.63 9.06 -30.40
N LYS A 40 5.37 8.62 -30.23
CA LYS A 40 4.37 8.58 -31.32
C LYS A 40 4.07 9.97 -31.85
N ILE A 41 3.87 10.96 -30.98
CA ILE A 41 3.65 12.36 -31.38
C ILE A 41 4.81 12.88 -32.23
N VAL A 42 6.05 12.65 -31.79
CA VAL A 42 7.26 13.06 -32.53
C VAL A 42 7.36 12.37 -33.89
N GLN A 43 6.94 11.11 -33.98
CA GLN A 43 6.90 10.38 -35.26
C GLN A 43 5.83 10.96 -36.20
N LEU A 44 4.58 11.09 -35.73
CA LEU A 44 3.50 11.65 -36.54
C LEU A 44 3.81 13.08 -37.01
N ASP A 45 4.41 13.90 -36.16
CA ASP A 45 4.80 15.26 -36.50
C ASP A 45 5.89 15.30 -37.61
N ARG A 46 6.83 14.35 -37.61
CA ARG A 46 7.77 14.17 -38.74
C ARG A 46 7.04 13.75 -40.02
N ASP A 47 6.13 12.79 -39.94
CA ASP A 47 5.39 12.29 -41.11
C ASP A 47 4.50 13.39 -41.72
N ILE A 48 3.82 14.18 -40.88
CA ILE A 48 3.04 15.36 -41.29
C ILE A 48 3.91 16.36 -42.04
N ARG A 49 5.13 16.66 -41.54
CA ARG A 49 6.06 17.57 -42.25
C ARG A 49 6.45 17.03 -43.62
N PHE A 50 6.79 15.75 -43.73
CA PHE A 50 7.15 15.14 -45.01
C PHE A 50 5.98 15.15 -45.99
N LYS A 51 4.79 14.72 -45.57
CA LYS A 51 3.58 14.74 -46.40
C LYS A 51 3.17 16.16 -46.80
N GLN A 52 3.33 17.14 -45.92
CA GLN A 52 3.04 18.54 -46.24
C GLN A 52 3.98 19.05 -47.35
N ALA A 53 5.27 18.70 -47.32
CA ALA A 53 6.21 19.07 -48.37
C ALA A 53 5.89 18.37 -49.70
N GLU A 54 5.52 17.09 -49.67
CA GLU A 54 5.08 16.34 -50.85
C GLU A 54 3.81 16.94 -51.46
N LEU A 55 2.82 17.28 -50.63
CA LEU A 55 1.60 17.94 -51.05
C LEU A 55 1.89 19.29 -51.72
N THR A 56 2.79 20.10 -51.15
CA THR A 56 3.19 21.37 -51.75
C THR A 56 3.83 21.17 -53.13
N ARG A 57 4.67 20.13 -53.29
CA ARG A 57 5.26 19.79 -54.59
C ARG A 57 4.18 19.37 -55.60
N LEU A 58 3.27 18.48 -55.19
CA LEU A 58 2.19 18.00 -56.04
C LEU A 58 1.26 19.13 -56.48
N GLN A 59 0.92 20.05 -55.56
CA GLN A 59 0.13 21.23 -55.87
C GLN A 59 0.83 22.16 -56.89
N ALA A 60 2.15 22.33 -56.76
CA ALA A 60 2.91 23.11 -57.74
C ALA A 60 2.93 22.45 -59.12
N ASP A 61 3.12 21.12 -59.18
CA ASP A 61 3.10 20.35 -60.42
C ASP A 61 1.72 20.42 -61.12
N VAL A 62 0.63 20.28 -60.36
CA VAL A 62 -0.75 20.45 -60.84
C VAL A 62 -1.00 21.86 -61.35
N ALA A 63 -0.58 22.89 -60.61
CA ALA A 63 -0.78 24.28 -61.02
C ALA A 63 -0.08 24.61 -62.34
N VAL A 64 1.12 24.08 -62.58
CA VAL A 64 1.83 24.24 -63.86
C VAL A 64 1.07 23.56 -64.99
N ARG A 65 0.52 22.36 -64.77
CA ARG A 65 -0.24 21.62 -65.79
C ARG A 65 -1.61 22.25 -66.08
N ASP A 66 -2.28 22.77 -65.07
CA ASP A 66 -3.51 23.56 -65.22
C ASP A 66 -3.24 24.78 -66.12
N GLN A 67 -2.13 25.51 -65.89
CA GLN A 67 -1.76 26.65 -66.76
C GLN A 67 -1.50 26.25 -68.21
N LEU A 68 -0.86 25.11 -68.45
CA LEU A 68 -0.63 24.59 -69.81
C LEU A 68 -1.96 24.21 -70.48
N LEU A 69 -2.86 23.55 -69.75
CA LEU A 69 -4.19 23.21 -70.25
C LEU A 69 -5.01 24.48 -70.56
N ASP A 70 -4.96 25.49 -69.69
CA ASP A 70 -5.64 26.78 -69.89
C ASP A 70 -5.14 27.52 -71.14
N GLN A 71 -3.82 27.51 -71.37
CA GLN A 71 -3.23 28.09 -72.58
C GLN A 71 -3.71 27.33 -73.84
N ARG A 72 -3.77 26.00 -73.75
CA ARG A 72 -4.28 25.13 -74.81
C ARG A 72 -5.76 25.39 -75.10
N MET A 73 -6.60 25.50 -74.07
CA MET A 73 -8.03 25.79 -74.21
C MET A 73 -8.28 27.16 -74.83
N ARG A 74 -7.56 28.21 -74.38
CA ARG A 74 -7.66 29.55 -74.97
C ARG A 74 -7.27 29.58 -76.44
N TYR A 75 -6.25 28.82 -76.82
CA TYR A 75 -5.86 28.69 -78.22
C TYR A 75 -6.97 28.04 -79.05
N VAL A 76 -7.60 26.97 -78.53
CA VAL A 76 -8.72 26.28 -79.20
C VAL A 76 -9.97 27.16 -79.29
N ASP A 77 -10.30 27.93 -78.25
CA ASP A 77 -11.47 28.82 -78.25
C ASP A 77 -11.31 29.96 -79.27
N GLY A 78 -10.14 30.61 -79.30
CA GLY A 78 -9.86 31.74 -80.20
C GLY A 78 -9.72 31.40 -81.68
N HIS A 79 -9.47 30.13 -82.02
CA HIS A 79 -9.34 29.65 -83.41
C HIS A 79 -10.50 28.74 -83.84
N GLY A 80 -11.51 28.56 -82.98
CA GLY A 80 -12.58 27.57 -83.14
C GLY A 80 -12.11 26.14 -82.86
N PRO A 81 -13.02 25.18 -82.65
CA PRO A 81 -12.64 23.79 -82.47
C PRO A 81 -11.80 23.39 -83.68
N MET A 82 -10.50 23.13 -83.46
CA MET A 82 -9.55 22.76 -84.50
C MET A 82 -10.19 21.65 -85.33
N ASN A 83 -10.71 22.00 -86.49
CA ASN A 83 -11.37 21.04 -87.34
C ASN A 83 -10.21 20.27 -87.99
N TYR A 84 -9.71 19.26 -87.28
CA TYR A 84 -8.59 18.43 -87.73
C TYR A 84 -8.88 17.85 -89.13
N VAL A 85 -10.18 17.71 -89.45
CA VAL A 85 -10.69 17.41 -90.78
C VAL A 85 -10.33 18.51 -91.79
N GLU A 86 -10.55 19.79 -91.51
CA GLU A 86 -10.18 20.93 -92.38
C GLU A 86 -8.66 21.11 -92.52
N LEU A 87 -7.89 20.90 -91.45
CA LEU A 87 -6.43 20.95 -91.48
C LEU A 87 -5.83 19.85 -92.38
N VAL A 88 -6.45 18.67 -92.38
CA VAL A 88 -6.08 17.52 -93.21
C VAL A 88 -6.61 17.71 -94.65
N LEU A 89 -7.81 18.28 -94.84
CA LEU A 89 -8.40 18.55 -96.16
C LEU A 89 -7.72 19.69 -96.94
N THR A 90 -6.95 20.56 -96.29
CA THR A 90 -6.15 21.63 -96.92
C THR A 90 -4.74 21.18 -97.35
N ALA A 91 -4.43 19.88 -97.24
CA ALA A 91 -3.11 19.35 -97.59
C ALA A 91 -2.80 19.46 -99.09
N SER A 92 -1.57 19.87 -99.43
CA SER A 92 -1.16 20.09 -100.83
C SER A 92 -0.57 18.85 -101.52
N SER A 93 -0.31 17.78 -100.75
CA SER A 93 0.20 16.49 -101.25
C SER A 93 -0.20 15.33 -100.32
N PHE A 94 -0.15 14.09 -100.82
CA PHE A 94 -0.42 12.90 -100.01
C PHE A 94 0.53 12.77 -98.80
N ASN A 95 1.79 13.16 -98.94
CA ASN A 95 2.76 13.15 -97.83
C ASN A 95 2.43 14.21 -96.76
N ASP A 96 1.97 15.39 -97.17
CA ASP A 96 1.51 16.46 -96.27
C ASP A 96 0.23 16.04 -95.53
N LEU A 97 -0.71 15.38 -96.22
CA LEU A 97 -1.94 14.82 -95.66
C LEU A 97 -1.65 13.83 -94.51
N VAL A 98 -0.76 12.86 -94.76
CA VAL A 98 -0.39 11.82 -93.78
C VAL A 98 0.33 12.43 -92.57
N ASN A 99 1.25 13.37 -92.79
CA ASN A 99 1.97 14.05 -91.69
C ASN A 99 1.02 14.86 -90.81
N ARG A 100 0.05 15.58 -91.39
CA ARG A 100 -0.95 16.34 -90.64
C ARG A 100 -1.92 15.43 -89.87
N MET A 101 -2.32 14.31 -90.46
CA MET A 101 -3.19 13.33 -89.79
C MET A 101 -2.49 12.67 -88.59
N MET A 102 -1.21 12.28 -88.73
CA MET A 102 -0.42 11.76 -87.62
C MET A 102 -0.20 12.81 -86.52
N ALA A 103 0.13 14.05 -86.89
CA ALA A 103 0.30 15.15 -85.92
C ALA A 103 -1.01 15.42 -85.15
N ALA A 104 -2.15 15.45 -85.83
CA ALA A 104 -3.47 15.63 -85.22
C ALA A 104 -3.81 14.50 -84.23
N GLN A 105 -3.56 13.23 -84.60
CA GLN A 105 -3.78 12.10 -83.71
C GLN A 105 -2.87 12.14 -82.48
N GLN A 106 -1.59 12.49 -82.66
CA GLN A 106 -0.62 12.58 -81.57
C GLN A 106 -0.97 13.71 -80.59
N ILE A 107 -1.41 14.86 -81.10
CA ILE A 107 -1.89 15.98 -80.30
C ILE A 107 -3.12 15.57 -79.49
N ALA A 108 -4.14 14.98 -80.13
CA ALA A 108 -5.35 14.55 -79.44
C ALA A 108 -5.08 13.48 -78.38
N ALA A 109 -4.15 12.56 -78.64
CA ALA A 109 -3.71 11.58 -77.65
C ALA A 109 -2.97 12.23 -76.47
N SER A 110 -2.13 13.23 -76.73
CA SER A 110 -1.42 13.99 -75.70
C SER A 110 -2.39 14.81 -74.83
N ASP A 111 -3.38 15.47 -75.44
CA ASP A 111 -4.38 16.28 -74.73
C ASP A 111 -5.26 15.38 -73.83
N ARG A 112 -5.70 14.21 -74.31
CA ARG A 112 -6.42 13.23 -73.47
C ARG A 112 -5.55 12.73 -72.31
N LYS A 113 -4.30 12.36 -72.58
CA LYS A 113 -3.36 11.90 -71.54
C LYS A 113 -3.13 12.98 -70.49
N LEU A 114 -3.01 14.25 -70.88
CA LEU A 114 -2.86 15.37 -69.95
C LEU A 114 -4.10 15.49 -69.06
N LEU A 115 -5.31 15.46 -69.62
CA LEU A 115 -6.56 15.51 -68.87
C LEU A 115 -6.70 14.34 -67.89
N ASP A 116 -6.38 13.11 -68.31
CA ASP A 116 -6.42 11.92 -67.46
C ASP A 116 -5.45 12.02 -66.28
N VAL A 117 -4.19 12.44 -66.55
CA VAL A 117 -3.18 12.64 -65.50
C VAL A 117 -3.62 13.73 -64.53
N LEU A 118 -4.09 14.86 -65.04
CA LEU A 118 -4.50 16.01 -64.24
C LEU A 118 -5.71 15.68 -63.34
N ALA A 119 -6.69 14.92 -63.85
CA ALA A 119 -7.83 14.45 -63.06
C ALA A 119 -7.37 13.54 -61.89
N VAL A 120 -6.40 12.67 -62.13
CA VAL A 120 -5.80 11.82 -61.09
C VAL A 120 -5.02 12.66 -60.09
N GLU A 121 -4.19 13.60 -60.53
CA GLU A 121 -3.38 14.44 -59.65
C GLU A 121 -4.25 15.36 -58.76
N HIS A 122 -5.33 15.96 -59.28
CA HIS A 122 -6.31 16.72 -58.48
C HIS A 122 -6.96 15.85 -57.40
N THR A 123 -7.30 14.60 -57.73
CA THR A 123 -7.84 13.63 -56.77
C THR A 123 -6.81 13.30 -55.69
N GLN A 124 -5.53 13.11 -56.08
CA GLN A 124 -4.43 12.86 -55.14
C GLN A 124 -4.19 14.03 -54.20
N VAL A 125 -4.22 15.28 -54.69
CA VAL A 125 -4.11 16.49 -53.85
C VAL A 125 -5.22 16.52 -52.81
N THR A 126 -6.47 16.29 -53.23
CA THR A 126 -7.63 16.30 -52.32
C THR A 126 -7.53 15.19 -51.26
N SER A 127 -7.13 13.98 -51.66
CA SER A 127 -6.90 12.87 -50.74
C SER A 127 -5.78 13.17 -49.74
N ALA A 128 -4.66 13.71 -50.21
CA ALA A 128 -3.52 14.05 -49.36
C ALA A 128 -3.85 15.18 -48.36
N GLN A 129 -4.66 16.16 -48.76
CA GLN A 129 -5.18 17.19 -47.85
C GLN A 129 -6.07 16.59 -46.76
N ALA A 130 -6.98 15.68 -47.12
CA ALA A 130 -7.85 15.00 -46.16
C ALA A 130 -7.05 14.15 -45.18
N ASP A 131 -6.09 13.37 -45.65
CA ASP A 131 -5.21 12.54 -44.81
C ASP A 131 -4.41 13.39 -43.82
N LEU A 132 -3.88 14.53 -44.28
CA LEU A 132 -3.12 15.43 -43.41
C LEU A 132 -4.00 16.05 -42.32
N ALA A 133 -5.25 16.39 -42.65
CA ALA A 133 -6.21 16.88 -41.66
C ALA A 133 -6.51 15.83 -40.59
N VAL A 134 -6.67 14.56 -40.97
CA VAL A 134 -6.84 13.44 -40.04
C VAL A 134 -5.61 13.28 -39.14
N GLN A 135 -4.40 13.27 -39.71
CA GLN A 135 -3.17 13.15 -38.92
C GLN A 135 -2.98 14.30 -37.94
N ARG A 136 -3.29 15.54 -38.34
CA ARG A 136 -3.28 16.71 -37.42
C ARG A 136 -4.28 16.56 -36.28
N SER A 137 -5.48 16.06 -36.56
CA SER A 137 -6.49 15.76 -35.53
C SER A 137 -5.99 14.68 -34.56
N GLN A 138 -5.34 13.63 -35.06
CA GLN A 138 -4.74 12.58 -34.22
C GLN A 138 -3.65 13.12 -33.30
N VAL A 139 -2.77 14.00 -33.78
CA VAL A 139 -1.75 14.65 -32.94
C VAL A 139 -2.38 15.48 -31.83
N SER A 140 -3.41 16.28 -32.15
CA SER A 140 -4.14 17.07 -31.15
C SER A 140 -4.77 16.18 -30.07
N ALA A 141 -5.39 15.06 -30.46
CA ALA A 141 -5.96 14.10 -29.53
C ALA A 141 -4.89 13.44 -28.63
N LEU A 142 -3.74 13.06 -29.20
CA LEU A 142 -2.62 12.48 -28.44
C LEU A 142 -2.00 13.48 -27.45
N LEU A 143 -1.93 14.76 -27.80
CA LEU A 143 -1.46 15.82 -26.89
C LEU A 143 -2.40 16.00 -25.69
N LEU A 144 -3.72 16.01 -25.93
CA LEU A 144 -4.72 16.07 -24.85
C LEU A 144 -4.65 14.83 -23.96
N GLN A 145 -4.50 13.65 -24.55
CA GLN A 145 -4.30 12.41 -23.79
C GLN A 145 -3.03 12.46 -22.94
N GLN A 146 -1.90 12.91 -23.51
CA GLN A 146 -0.64 13.07 -22.79
C GLN A 146 -0.80 14.02 -21.59
N GLN A 147 -1.47 15.16 -21.77
CA GLN A 147 -1.68 16.13 -20.70
C GLN A 147 -2.52 15.55 -19.54
N ALA A 148 -3.56 14.78 -19.87
CA ALA A 148 -4.37 14.09 -18.86
C ALA A 148 -3.55 13.03 -18.11
N GLU A 149 -2.77 12.21 -18.84
CA GLU A 149 -1.91 11.18 -18.25
C GLU A 149 -0.83 11.79 -17.33
N GLU A 150 -0.25 12.94 -17.69
CA GLU A 150 0.73 13.66 -16.87
C GLU A 150 0.11 14.25 -15.59
N ALA A 151 -1.12 14.78 -15.67
CA ALA A 151 -1.86 15.29 -14.51
C ALA A 151 -2.20 14.16 -13.52
N ASP A 152 -2.65 13.02 -14.04
CA ASP A 152 -2.93 11.84 -13.22
C ASP A 152 -1.66 11.26 -12.58
N LEU A 153 -0.54 11.26 -13.30
CA LEU A 153 0.76 10.83 -12.78
C LEU A 153 1.19 11.68 -11.59
N GLU A 154 1.03 13.00 -11.68
CA GLU A 154 1.37 13.92 -10.59
C GLU A 154 0.50 13.69 -9.35
N LYS A 155 -0.80 13.43 -9.54
CA LYS A 155 -1.71 13.07 -8.46
C LYS A 155 -1.31 11.74 -7.80
N ASN A 156 -0.95 10.73 -8.60
CA ASN A 156 -0.51 9.43 -8.09
C ASN A 156 0.80 9.55 -7.28
N LYS A 157 1.77 10.34 -7.75
CA LYS A 157 3.01 10.63 -7.02
C LYS A 157 2.77 11.36 -5.70
N LYS A 158 1.89 12.36 -5.66
CA LYS A 158 1.51 13.03 -4.40
C LYS A 158 0.88 12.07 -3.41
N THR A 159 -0.01 11.20 -3.89
CA THR A 159 -0.67 10.19 -3.06
C THR A 159 0.35 9.21 -2.49
N GLN A 160 1.30 8.78 -3.32
CA GLN A 160 2.42 7.95 -2.89
C GLN A 160 3.27 8.63 -1.81
N GLN A 161 3.68 9.88 -2.03
CA GLN A 161 4.52 10.61 -1.07
C GLN A 161 3.81 10.80 0.27
N ALA A 162 2.50 11.08 0.24
CA ALA A 162 1.68 11.18 1.45
C ALA A 162 1.59 9.83 2.19
N ALA A 163 1.43 8.72 1.47
CA ALA A 163 1.40 7.39 2.06
C ALA A 163 2.74 7.01 2.71
N ILE A 164 3.87 7.32 2.06
CA ILE A 164 5.21 7.10 2.62
C ILE A 164 5.42 7.95 3.89
N GLY A 165 5.03 9.24 3.84
CA GLY A 165 5.12 10.12 5.00
C GLY A 165 4.31 9.62 6.20
N LEU A 166 3.09 9.14 5.96
CA LEU A 166 2.24 8.54 7.00
C LEU A 166 2.86 7.26 7.57
N ALA A 167 3.40 6.38 6.72
CA ALA A 167 4.05 5.15 7.18
C ALA A 167 5.24 5.44 8.10
N ALA A 168 6.10 6.39 7.74
CA ALA A 168 7.24 6.81 8.57
C ALA A 168 6.78 7.41 9.92
N GLN A 169 5.72 8.20 9.93
CA GLN A 169 5.15 8.76 11.16
C GLN A 169 4.61 7.65 12.08
N LEU A 170 3.90 6.67 11.52
CA LEU A 170 3.37 5.52 12.26
C LEU A 170 4.50 4.68 12.86
N GLU A 171 5.60 4.47 12.15
CA GLU A 171 6.77 3.75 12.68
C GLU A 171 7.38 4.46 13.88
N VAL A 172 7.58 5.79 13.80
CA VAL A 172 8.11 6.58 14.92
C VAL A 172 7.15 6.54 16.11
N GLN A 173 5.84 6.66 15.87
CA GLN A 173 4.83 6.58 16.92
C GLN A 173 4.84 5.20 17.61
N LEU A 174 4.92 4.13 16.81
CA LEU A 174 4.95 2.76 17.32
C LEU A 174 6.22 2.49 18.14
N GLN A 175 7.37 2.99 17.69
CA GLN A 175 8.62 2.90 18.44
C GLN A 175 8.54 3.64 19.78
N GLY A 176 7.94 4.84 19.78
CA GLY A 176 7.71 5.61 21.01
C GLY A 176 6.82 4.85 22.00
N GLN A 177 5.71 4.29 21.53
CA GLN A 177 4.80 3.50 22.36
C GLN A 177 5.46 2.23 22.90
N TYR A 178 6.27 1.55 22.09
CA TYR A 178 7.03 0.37 22.53
C TYR A 178 8.08 0.74 23.59
N ALA A 179 8.83 1.82 23.39
CA ALA A 179 9.81 2.29 24.37
C ALA A 179 9.15 2.66 25.71
N GLU A 180 7.99 3.32 25.66
CA GLU A 180 7.21 3.64 26.85
C GLU A 180 6.75 2.37 27.59
N LEU A 181 6.23 1.38 26.88
CA LEU A 181 5.82 0.10 27.46
C LEU A 181 6.99 -0.61 28.16
N VAL A 182 8.16 -0.68 27.50
CA VAL A 182 9.36 -1.29 28.06
C VAL A 182 9.81 -0.55 29.33
N ALA A 183 9.79 0.79 29.32
CA ALA A 183 10.13 1.59 30.48
C ALA A 183 9.16 1.37 31.65
N GLN A 184 7.85 1.30 31.38
CA GLN A 184 6.84 1.04 32.41
C GLN A 184 7.00 -0.36 33.00
N ARG A 185 7.29 -1.38 32.20
CA ARG A 185 7.56 -2.74 32.71
C ARG A 185 8.82 -2.79 33.57
N ALA A 186 9.90 -2.14 33.12
CA ALA A 186 11.12 -2.05 33.91
C ALA A 186 10.88 -1.33 35.25
N ALA A 187 10.00 -0.32 35.29
CA ALA A 187 9.62 0.36 36.52
C ALA A 187 8.85 -0.57 37.48
N ILE A 188 7.92 -1.39 36.97
CA ILE A 188 7.22 -2.41 37.77
C ILE A 188 8.22 -3.41 38.34
N ASP A 189 9.12 -3.96 37.51
CA ASP A 189 10.10 -4.95 37.97
C ASP A 189 11.09 -4.37 39.00
N ALA A 190 11.47 -3.09 38.86
CA ALA A 190 12.27 -2.38 39.85
C ALA A 190 11.50 -2.17 41.17
N GLN A 191 10.20 -1.86 41.09
CA GLN A 191 9.34 -1.71 42.25
C GLN A 191 9.11 -3.04 42.96
N VAL A 192 8.90 -4.14 42.24
CA VAL A 192 8.82 -5.49 42.81
C VAL A 192 10.11 -5.82 43.57
N ALA A 193 11.28 -5.57 42.98
CA ALA A 193 12.56 -5.79 43.64
C ALA A 193 12.75 -4.91 44.90
N ALA A 194 12.26 -3.66 44.88
CA ALA A 194 12.32 -2.77 46.04
C ALA A 194 11.39 -3.24 47.17
N LEU A 195 10.15 -3.60 46.84
CA LEU A 195 9.15 -4.10 47.79
C LEU A 195 9.58 -5.44 48.38
N ALA A 196 10.20 -6.31 47.57
CA ALA A 196 10.80 -7.55 48.04
C ALA A 196 11.83 -7.26 49.14
N ARG A 197 12.80 -6.37 48.92
CA ARG A 197 13.79 -5.98 49.94
C ARG A 197 13.16 -5.37 51.20
N GLN A 198 12.10 -4.57 51.03
CA GLN A 198 11.43 -3.90 52.14
C GLN A 198 10.65 -4.89 53.02
N TYR A 199 9.96 -5.86 52.43
CA TYR A 199 8.99 -6.70 53.12
C TYR A 199 9.46 -8.14 53.37
N ASP A 200 10.60 -8.57 52.83
CA ASP A 200 11.10 -9.96 52.96
C ASP A 200 11.12 -10.44 54.41
N ALA A 201 11.77 -9.73 55.32
CA ALA A 201 11.87 -10.13 56.73
C ALA A 201 10.50 -10.20 57.44
N ALA A 202 9.58 -9.30 57.11
CA ALA A 202 8.23 -9.29 57.68
C ALA A 202 7.41 -10.48 57.19
N ALA A 203 7.52 -10.80 55.90
CA ALA A 203 6.82 -11.92 55.28
C ALA A 203 7.35 -13.27 55.78
N VAL A 204 8.68 -13.43 55.90
CA VAL A 204 9.30 -14.62 56.51
C VAL A 204 8.84 -14.81 57.96
N LYS A 205 8.83 -13.73 58.76
CA LYS A 205 8.35 -13.80 60.15
C LYS A 205 6.88 -14.21 60.26
N ALA A 206 6.06 -13.83 59.28
CA ALA A 206 4.65 -14.21 59.20
C ALA A 206 4.42 -15.66 58.75
N GLY A 207 5.48 -16.40 58.39
CA GLY A 207 5.39 -17.77 57.88
C GLY A 207 5.23 -17.88 56.37
N GLY A 208 5.50 -16.80 55.63
CA GLY A 208 5.58 -16.81 54.17
C GLY A 208 6.91 -17.35 53.64
N GLY A 209 6.97 -17.53 52.32
CA GLY A 209 8.18 -17.98 51.63
C GLY A 209 8.44 -19.45 51.89
N SER A 210 7.35 -20.20 52.09
CA SER A 210 7.36 -21.63 52.45
C SER A 210 7.75 -22.52 51.28
N GLY A 211 7.67 -21.99 50.05
CA GLY A 211 7.80 -22.77 48.82
C GLY A 211 6.60 -23.70 48.57
N VAL A 212 5.49 -23.51 49.29
CA VAL A 212 4.24 -24.25 49.10
C VAL A 212 3.13 -23.26 48.80
N PHE A 213 2.69 -23.23 47.55
CA PHE A 213 1.64 -22.34 47.07
C PHE A 213 0.29 -23.04 47.06
N GLU A 214 -0.71 -22.35 47.60
CA GLU A 214 -2.13 -22.67 47.43
C GLU A 214 -2.59 -22.18 46.05
N TRP A 215 -3.53 -22.92 45.48
CA TRP A 215 -4.11 -22.56 44.20
C TRP A 215 -4.88 -21.23 44.31
N PRO A 216 -4.56 -20.22 43.47
CA PRO A 216 -5.02 -18.85 43.69
C PRO A 216 -6.50 -18.61 43.34
N GLU A 217 -7.14 -19.52 42.60
CA GLU A 217 -8.56 -19.46 42.25
C GLU A 217 -9.29 -20.74 42.70
N PRO A 218 -9.76 -20.82 43.96
CA PRO A 218 -10.26 -22.08 44.55
C PRO A 218 -11.43 -22.73 43.81
N GLY A 219 -12.16 -21.96 42.99
CA GLY A 219 -13.32 -22.43 42.23
C GLY A 219 -12.99 -23.39 41.09
N CYS A 220 -11.74 -23.39 40.61
CA CYS A 220 -11.32 -24.30 39.56
C CYS A 220 -9.81 -24.56 39.63
N GLY A 221 -9.40 -25.83 39.66
CA GLY A 221 -7.97 -26.22 39.66
C GLY A 221 -7.32 -26.12 38.27
N PHE A 222 -6.34 -27.00 38.00
CA PHE A 222 -5.56 -27.04 36.76
C PHE A 222 -6.40 -27.06 35.46
N GLY A 223 -7.64 -27.58 35.51
CA GLY A 223 -8.53 -27.66 34.36
C GLY A 223 -8.98 -26.31 33.79
N CYS A 224 -8.79 -25.20 34.51
CA CYS A 224 -9.13 -23.86 34.04
C CYS A 224 -7.94 -23.05 33.52
N ILE A 225 -6.74 -23.64 33.41
CA ILE A 225 -5.63 -22.96 32.75
C ILE A 225 -5.99 -22.77 31.27
N SER A 226 -6.19 -21.51 30.88
CA SER A 226 -6.47 -21.12 29.49
C SER A 226 -5.17 -20.83 28.72
N GLN A 227 -4.11 -20.44 29.42
CA GLN A 227 -2.78 -20.23 28.84
C GLN A 227 -1.67 -20.58 29.85
N GLY A 228 -0.70 -21.40 29.41
CA GLY A 228 0.45 -21.80 30.22
C GLY A 228 1.63 -20.83 30.16
N PHE A 229 2.61 -21.02 31.05
CA PHE A 229 3.86 -20.25 31.08
C PHE A 229 4.76 -20.56 29.86
N GLY A 230 5.53 -19.56 29.43
CA GLY A 230 6.60 -19.73 28.46
C GLY A 230 6.30 -19.14 27.09
N CYS A 231 7.04 -19.59 26.07
CA CYS A 231 6.96 -18.99 24.75
C CYS A 231 5.57 -19.15 24.14
N SER A 232 5.01 -18.04 23.69
CA SER A 232 3.64 -17.95 23.19
C SER A 232 3.62 -17.26 21.83
N THR A 233 2.59 -17.57 21.05
CA THR A 233 2.28 -16.82 19.81
C THR A 233 1.22 -15.75 20.04
N PHE A 234 0.70 -15.63 21.27
CA PHE A 234 -0.39 -14.72 21.59
C PHE A 234 0.08 -13.25 21.55
N TYR A 235 -0.66 -12.39 20.86
CA TYR A 235 -0.17 -11.07 20.45
C TYR A 235 -0.13 -10.03 21.58
N LEU A 236 -0.82 -10.28 22.71
CA LEU A 236 -0.78 -9.42 23.89
C LEU A 236 0.42 -9.71 24.79
N GLU A 237 1.14 -10.81 24.54
CA GLU A 237 2.29 -11.20 25.35
C GLU A 237 3.51 -10.32 25.12
N ILE A 238 4.33 -10.20 26.16
CA ILE A 238 5.51 -9.34 26.11
C ILE A 238 6.58 -9.92 25.18
N TYR A 239 7.42 -9.03 24.64
CA TYR A 239 8.53 -9.42 23.78
C TYR A 239 9.64 -10.08 24.60
N ASP A 240 10.12 -11.25 24.15
CA ASP A 240 11.31 -11.92 24.64
C ASP A 240 12.07 -12.56 23.48
N ALA A 241 13.31 -12.10 23.28
CA ALA A 241 14.19 -12.56 22.21
C ALA A 241 14.61 -14.03 22.36
N ALA A 242 14.53 -14.61 23.57
CA ALA A 242 14.81 -16.02 23.80
C ALA A 242 13.72 -16.94 23.22
N CYS A 243 12.52 -16.42 22.95
CA CYS A 243 11.44 -17.18 22.35
C CYS A 243 11.53 -17.23 20.82
N PRO A 244 11.07 -18.31 20.16
CA PRO A 244 10.91 -18.34 18.71
C PRO A 244 10.00 -17.22 18.22
N TYR A 245 10.12 -16.84 16.95
CA TYR A 245 9.22 -15.87 16.31
C TYR A 245 7.74 -16.25 16.61
N PRO A 246 6.89 -15.34 17.13
CA PRO A 246 7.02 -13.88 17.12
C PRO A 246 7.76 -13.24 18.31
N HIS A 247 8.64 -13.99 18.99
CA HIS A 247 9.45 -13.56 20.13
C HIS A 247 8.60 -13.08 21.30
N ARG A 248 7.66 -13.92 21.75
CA ARG A 248 6.79 -13.57 22.87
C ARG A 248 6.80 -14.63 23.95
N ILE A 249 6.69 -14.17 25.20
CA ILE A 249 6.65 -15.02 26.38
C ILE A 249 5.47 -14.62 27.26
N HIS A 250 4.78 -15.64 27.76
CA HIS A 250 3.81 -15.50 28.83
C HIS A 250 4.50 -15.76 30.17
N THR A 251 4.49 -14.76 31.06
CA THR A 251 5.28 -14.75 32.29
C THR A 251 4.63 -15.42 33.49
N GLY A 252 3.43 -15.98 33.31
CA GLY A 252 2.65 -16.66 34.32
C GLY A 252 1.77 -17.75 33.73
N VAL A 253 0.67 -18.05 34.42
CA VAL A 253 -0.44 -18.85 33.90
C VAL A 253 -1.72 -18.03 33.91
N ASP A 254 -2.55 -18.19 32.90
CA ASP A 254 -3.87 -17.57 32.86
C ASP A 254 -4.89 -18.62 33.24
N ILE A 255 -5.71 -18.30 34.23
CA ILE A 255 -6.75 -19.16 34.79
C ILE A 255 -8.08 -18.52 34.46
N ALA A 256 -8.89 -19.16 33.63
CA ALA A 256 -10.17 -18.63 33.19
C ALA A 256 -11.27 -18.96 34.20
N GLY A 257 -12.01 -17.94 34.64
CA GLY A 257 -13.16 -18.10 35.50
C GLY A 257 -14.27 -17.09 35.17
N PRO A 258 -15.40 -17.15 35.90
CA PRO A 258 -16.40 -16.10 35.82
C PRO A 258 -15.88 -14.75 36.34
N TYR A 259 -16.35 -13.65 35.75
CA TYR A 259 -16.07 -12.32 36.30
C TYR A 259 -16.52 -12.24 37.76
N GLY A 260 -15.63 -11.76 38.64
CA GLY A 260 -15.90 -11.64 40.07
C GLY A 260 -15.54 -12.88 40.90
N THR A 261 -14.97 -13.93 40.31
CA THR A 261 -14.48 -15.10 41.07
C THR A 261 -13.48 -14.66 42.14
N GLN A 262 -13.54 -15.30 43.31
CA GLN A 262 -12.65 -14.99 44.42
C GLN A 262 -11.23 -15.44 44.11
N ILE A 263 -10.28 -14.52 44.29
CA ILE A 263 -8.85 -14.80 44.16
C ILE A 263 -8.22 -14.73 45.55
N VAL A 264 -7.45 -15.76 45.88
CA VAL A 264 -6.84 -15.94 47.20
C VAL A 264 -5.31 -15.82 47.17
N ALA A 265 -4.76 -15.45 48.32
CA ALA A 265 -3.34 -15.46 48.60
C ALA A 265 -2.75 -16.86 48.43
N ALA A 266 -1.83 -17.03 47.49
CA ALA A 266 -1.21 -18.32 47.20
C ALA A 266 -0.19 -18.73 48.28
N ASP A 267 0.43 -17.76 48.97
CA ASP A 267 1.19 -18.02 50.19
C ASP A 267 1.02 -16.83 51.15
N THR A 268 1.38 -17.00 52.41
CA THR A 268 1.38 -15.90 53.38
C THR A 268 2.40 -14.85 52.95
N GLY A 269 2.07 -13.57 53.07
CA GLY A 269 2.96 -12.51 52.61
C GLY A 269 2.45 -11.11 52.89
N VAL A 270 3.23 -10.11 52.47
CA VAL A 270 2.85 -8.71 52.52
C VAL A 270 2.27 -8.30 51.17
N VAL A 271 1.04 -7.77 51.20
CA VAL A 271 0.29 -7.38 50.01
C VAL A 271 0.64 -5.96 49.56
N TYR A 272 0.65 -5.73 48.26
CA TYR A 272 0.77 -4.41 47.64
C TYR A 272 -0.23 -4.29 46.50
N LEU A 273 -1.11 -3.29 46.59
CA LEU A 273 -2.13 -3.00 45.59
C LEU A 273 -1.56 -2.07 44.53
N TYR A 274 -1.72 -2.45 43.26
CA TYR A 274 -1.23 -1.69 42.11
C TYR A 274 -2.36 -1.51 41.09
N PRO A 275 -3.14 -0.41 41.19
CA PRO A 275 -4.23 -0.14 40.25
C PRO A 275 -3.69 0.36 38.90
N GLY A 276 -4.36 -0.03 37.80
CA GLY A 276 -4.12 0.54 36.48
C GLY A 276 -2.72 0.27 35.90
N SER A 277 -2.08 -0.84 36.27
CA SER A 277 -0.83 -1.28 35.63
C SER A 277 -1.05 -1.50 34.13
N VAL A 278 -0.13 -1.02 33.31
CA VAL A 278 -0.13 -1.39 31.89
C VAL A 278 0.20 -2.87 31.75
N GLY A 279 -0.47 -3.55 30.83
CA GLY A 279 -0.47 -5.02 30.73
C GLY A 279 -1.41 -5.65 31.76
N TYR A 280 -1.04 -5.61 33.04
CA TYR A 280 -1.73 -6.35 34.11
C TYR A 280 -3.09 -5.77 34.56
N GLY A 281 -3.42 -4.52 34.24
CA GLY A 281 -4.64 -3.89 34.77
C GLY A 281 -4.54 -3.63 36.27
N ASN A 282 -5.63 -3.89 37.01
CA ASN A 282 -5.54 -3.90 38.47
C ASN A 282 -4.77 -5.14 38.90
N MET A 283 -3.75 -4.94 39.73
CA MET A 283 -2.82 -5.98 40.09
C MET A 283 -2.60 -6.02 41.60
N VAL A 284 -2.48 -7.22 42.16
CA VAL A 284 -1.91 -7.44 43.48
C VAL A 284 -0.53 -8.04 43.32
N LEU A 285 0.46 -7.46 44.01
CA LEU A 285 1.76 -8.06 44.22
C LEU A 285 1.81 -8.55 45.68
N MET A 286 2.22 -9.78 45.91
CA MET A 286 2.50 -10.27 47.26
C MET A 286 3.96 -10.68 47.41
N VAL A 287 4.61 -10.15 48.45
CA VAL A 287 5.97 -10.55 48.85
C VAL A 287 5.84 -11.60 49.94
N HIS A 288 6.30 -12.82 49.68
CA HIS A 288 6.20 -13.93 50.63
C HIS A 288 7.47 -14.09 51.49
N GLY A 289 8.59 -13.54 51.02
CA GLY A 289 9.88 -13.70 51.67
C GLY A 289 10.68 -14.87 51.09
N ASN A 290 11.94 -15.02 51.50
CA ASN A 290 12.89 -16.00 50.94
C ASN A 290 13.04 -15.87 49.42
N GLY A 291 12.89 -14.65 48.89
CA GLY A 291 12.95 -14.38 47.44
C GLY A 291 11.68 -14.74 46.65
N TYR A 292 10.62 -15.25 47.29
CA TYR A 292 9.34 -15.52 46.63
C TYR A 292 8.42 -14.31 46.61
N SER A 293 7.79 -14.07 45.45
CA SER A 293 6.68 -13.15 45.29
C SER A 293 5.70 -13.65 44.25
N THR A 294 4.42 -13.31 44.40
CA THR A 294 3.37 -13.63 43.43
C THR A 294 2.69 -12.39 42.89
N VAL A 295 2.24 -12.47 41.64
CA VAL A 295 1.49 -11.40 40.98
C VAL A 295 0.13 -11.94 40.55
N TYR A 296 -0.91 -11.14 40.79
CA TYR A 296 -2.30 -11.42 40.43
C TYR A 296 -2.78 -10.28 39.53
N GLY A 297 -2.98 -10.55 38.25
CA GLY A 297 -3.36 -9.57 37.23
C GLY A 297 -4.83 -9.65 36.82
N HIS A 298 -5.22 -8.69 35.99
CA HIS A 298 -6.53 -8.51 35.34
C HIS A 298 -7.72 -8.34 36.29
N LEU A 299 -7.46 -7.96 37.54
CA LEU A 299 -8.45 -7.96 38.61
C LEU A 299 -9.60 -6.97 38.36
N ALA A 300 -10.82 -7.35 38.73
CA ALA A 300 -11.99 -6.47 38.75
C ALA A 300 -11.89 -5.45 39.91
N GLY A 301 -11.34 -5.89 41.04
CA GLY A 301 -11.19 -5.10 42.25
C GLY A 301 -10.53 -5.88 43.38
N TYR A 302 -10.19 -5.16 44.44
CA TYR A 302 -9.52 -5.72 45.62
C TYR A 302 -10.53 -6.14 46.69
N ALA A 303 -10.15 -7.08 47.56
CA ALA A 303 -10.97 -7.48 48.70
C ALA A 303 -11.23 -6.29 49.64
N PRO A 304 -12.44 -6.17 50.24
CA PRO A 304 -12.74 -5.08 51.16
C PRO A 304 -11.77 -5.01 52.34
N GLY A 305 -11.30 -3.80 52.66
CA GLY A 305 -10.40 -3.56 53.79
C GLY A 305 -8.92 -3.89 53.52
N LEU A 306 -8.59 -4.46 52.35
CA LEU A 306 -7.21 -4.74 51.96
C LEU A 306 -6.44 -3.43 51.68
N ARG A 307 -5.19 -3.34 52.15
CA ARG A 307 -4.32 -2.17 51.99
C ARG A 307 -2.87 -2.62 51.77
N SER A 308 -2.12 -1.85 50.96
CA SER A 308 -0.70 -2.11 50.76
C SER A 308 0.08 -2.09 52.09
N GLY A 309 0.98 -3.04 52.27
CA GLY A 309 1.77 -3.25 53.49
C GLY A 309 1.13 -4.18 54.53
N MET A 310 -0.11 -4.64 54.31
CA MET A 310 -0.75 -5.61 55.22
C MET A 310 -0.15 -7.02 55.05
N ILE A 311 0.00 -7.74 56.16
CA ILE A 311 0.28 -9.17 56.14
C ILE A 311 -1.05 -9.90 55.87
N VAL A 312 -1.03 -10.80 54.88
CA VAL A 312 -2.16 -11.60 54.45
C VAL A 312 -1.76 -13.06 54.55
N ALA A 313 -2.58 -13.87 55.22
CA ALA A 313 -2.34 -15.30 55.32
C ALA A 313 -2.70 -16.02 54.01
N ARG A 314 -2.00 -17.11 53.72
CA ARG A 314 -2.35 -18.03 52.62
C ARG A 314 -3.83 -18.42 52.66
N GLY A 315 -4.47 -18.49 51.50
CA GLY A 315 -5.90 -18.81 51.34
C GLY A 315 -6.86 -17.66 51.61
N THR A 316 -6.37 -16.50 52.09
CA THR A 316 -7.22 -15.32 52.30
C THR A 316 -7.59 -14.69 50.96
N THR A 317 -8.86 -14.33 50.77
CA THR A 317 -9.31 -13.58 49.58
C THR A 317 -8.64 -12.20 49.52
N ILE A 318 -7.99 -11.92 48.39
CA ILE A 318 -7.27 -10.67 48.15
C ILE A 318 -7.89 -9.83 47.03
N ALA A 319 -8.59 -10.46 46.10
CA ALA A 319 -9.14 -9.77 44.95
C ALA A 319 -10.27 -10.57 44.30
N PHE A 320 -10.83 -9.99 43.24
CA PHE A 320 -11.83 -10.62 42.40
C PHE A 320 -11.38 -10.60 40.94
N GLU A 321 -11.61 -11.71 40.26
CA GLU A 321 -11.27 -11.89 38.85
C GLU A 321 -11.99 -10.85 37.99
N GLY A 322 -11.30 -10.35 36.96
CA GLY A 322 -11.86 -9.39 36.04
C GLY A 322 -11.25 -9.50 34.65
N SER A 323 -11.32 -8.40 33.92
CA SER A 323 -10.80 -8.29 32.55
C SER A 323 -10.13 -6.93 32.34
N THR A 324 -9.43 -6.42 33.36
CA THR A 324 -8.74 -5.11 33.30
C THR A 324 -7.37 -5.24 32.64
N GLY A 325 -6.82 -4.14 32.09
CA GLY A 325 -5.54 -4.18 31.38
C GLY A 325 -5.64 -4.86 30.01
N TRP A 326 -4.59 -5.59 29.62
CA TRP A 326 -4.51 -6.30 28.35
C TRP A 326 -5.11 -7.69 28.48
N SER A 327 -6.44 -7.74 28.53
CA SER A 327 -7.20 -8.98 28.67
C SER A 327 -8.30 -9.06 27.61
N THR A 328 -8.51 -10.25 27.04
CA THR A 328 -9.55 -10.52 26.03
C THR A 328 -10.86 -11.03 26.62
N GLY A 329 -10.91 -11.28 27.92
CA GLY A 329 -12.07 -11.78 28.66
C GLY A 329 -11.70 -12.12 30.10
N PRO A 330 -12.66 -12.42 30.98
CA PRO A 330 -12.38 -12.75 32.37
C PRO A 330 -11.37 -13.89 32.53
N HIS A 331 -10.26 -13.59 33.22
CA HIS A 331 -9.27 -14.56 33.69
C HIS A 331 -8.37 -13.93 34.76
N LEU A 332 -7.73 -14.76 35.57
CA LEU A 332 -6.62 -14.39 36.44
C LEU A 332 -5.29 -14.68 35.73
N HIS A 333 -4.47 -13.66 35.53
CA HIS A 333 -3.05 -13.83 35.24
C HIS A 333 -2.26 -14.02 36.54
N PHE A 334 -1.67 -15.19 36.75
CA PHE A 334 -0.94 -15.54 37.97
C PHE A 334 0.54 -15.79 37.68
N GLU A 335 1.42 -15.02 38.33
CA GLU A 335 2.86 -15.24 38.23
C GLU A 335 3.43 -15.70 39.57
N VAL A 336 4.43 -16.59 39.49
CA VAL A 336 5.37 -16.84 40.58
C VAL A 336 6.72 -16.28 40.16
N ARG A 337 7.30 -15.43 41.01
CA ARG A 337 8.65 -14.89 40.82
C ARG A 337 9.56 -15.37 41.94
N VAL A 338 10.76 -15.80 41.57
CA VAL A 338 11.84 -16.22 42.48
C VAL A 338 13.05 -15.34 42.23
N TYR A 339 13.46 -14.56 43.23
CA TYR A 339 14.48 -13.51 43.10
C TYR A 339 14.20 -12.56 41.93
N ASN A 340 12.95 -12.11 41.82
CA ASN A 340 12.43 -11.24 40.76
C ASN A 340 12.52 -11.82 39.32
N GLN A 341 12.74 -13.13 39.19
CA GLN A 341 12.72 -13.83 37.90
C GLN A 341 11.41 -14.61 37.76
N TYR A 342 10.76 -14.50 36.60
CA TYR A 342 9.57 -15.28 36.28
C TYR A 342 9.89 -16.78 36.29
N ARG A 343 9.06 -17.56 36.95
CA ARG A 343 9.14 -19.01 36.97
C ARG A 343 7.78 -19.58 36.67
N ASP A 344 7.80 -20.73 36.00
CA ASP A 344 6.59 -21.49 35.71
C ASP A 344 5.84 -21.79 37.02
N PRO A 345 4.64 -21.21 37.23
CA PRO A 345 3.83 -21.46 38.42
C PRO A 345 3.49 -22.95 38.62
N CYS A 346 3.42 -23.74 37.55
CA CYS A 346 3.09 -25.16 37.62
C CYS A 346 4.10 -25.98 38.44
N ILE A 347 5.35 -25.52 38.57
CA ILE A 347 6.37 -26.13 39.45
C ILE A 347 5.86 -26.27 40.89
N TRP A 348 5.06 -25.33 41.36
CA TRP A 348 4.50 -25.34 42.72
C TRP A 348 3.05 -25.76 42.79
N LEU A 349 2.27 -25.48 41.75
CA LEU A 349 0.83 -25.74 41.73
C LEU A 349 0.47 -27.18 41.30
N GLY A 350 1.41 -27.93 40.71
CA GLY A 350 1.19 -29.33 40.32
C GLY A 350 0.34 -29.50 39.06
N CYS A 351 0.41 -28.52 38.15
CA CYS A 351 0.13 -28.71 36.73
C CYS A 351 1.41 -29.14 35.99
#